data_AF-A0A820N5T0-F1
#
_entry.id   AF-A0A820N5T0-F1
#
_cell.length_a   1.000
_cell.length_b   1.000
_cell.length_c   1.000
_cell.angle_alpha   90.00
_cell.angle_beta   90.00
_cell.angle_gamma   90.00
#
_symmetry.space_group_name_H-M   'P 1'
#
loop_
_entity.id
_entity.type
_entity.pdbx_description
1 polymer ?
#
loop_
_entity_poly.entity_id
_entity_poly.type
_entity_poly.pdbx_seq_one_letter_code
_entity_poly.pdbx_strand_id
1 'polypeptide(L)'
;KDALNQTEQFLYATRTLFLRKELEDDKPISEIEIKHLEKMIKDTYLWRDQILQDFSKLTPTDTPKYLSTDIDEKMNALKRETNYLLTKAQRFVPKPKTTTTTTTPKIPLNNETKTDNNSSNSDTTPTA
;
A
#
# COMPACT_ATOMS: atom_id res chain seq x y z
N LYS A 1 4.80 -22.01 12.85
CA LYS A 1 5.11 -22.17 11.40
C LYS A 1 4.16 -21.35 10.54
N ASP A 2 2.89 -21.26 10.93
CA ASP A 2 1.79 -20.70 10.12
C ASP A 2 2.00 -19.24 9.69
N ALA A 3 2.46 -18.34 10.58
CA ALA A 3 2.73 -16.94 10.24
C ALA A 3 3.76 -16.77 9.10
N LEU A 4 4.77 -17.65 9.04
CA LEU A 4 5.80 -17.63 7.99
C LEU A 4 5.27 -18.20 6.66
N ASN A 5 4.37 -19.19 6.71
CA ASN A 5 3.69 -19.69 5.51
C ASN A 5 2.68 -18.67 4.95
N GLN A 6 1.92 -17.99 5.83
CA GLN A 6 1.04 -16.88 5.46
C GLN A 6 1.83 -15.74 4.80
N THR A 7 3.05 -15.47 5.30
CA THR A 7 3.98 -14.51 4.71
C THR A 7 4.31 -14.86 3.25
N GLU A 8 4.60 -16.12 2.93
CA GLU A 8 4.88 -16.53 1.54
C GLU A 8 3.67 -16.34 0.62
N GLN A 9 2.49 -16.80 1.06
CA GLN A 9 1.25 -16.68 0.28
C GLN A 9 0.92 -15.21 -0.02
N PHE A 10 1.11 -14.33 0.97
CA PHE A 10 0.90 -12.90 0.80
C PHE A 10 1.92 -12.24 -0.13
N LEU A 11 3.21 -12.59 -0.03
CA LEU A 11 4.26 -12.08 -0.92
C LEU A 11 4.00 -12.50 -2.38
N TYR A 12 3.60 -13.76 -2.59
CA TYR A 12 3.24 -14.29 -3.92
C TYR A 12 2.01 -13.58 -4.50
N ALA A 13 0.95 -13.40 -3.69
CA ALA A 13 -0.26 -12.70 -4.09
C ALA A 13 0.01 -11.23 -4.44
N THR A 14 0.72 -10.50 -3.56
CA THR A 14 1.05 -9.08 -3.78
C THR A 14 1.90 -8.89 -5.04
N ARG A 15 2.93 -9.73 -5.26
CA ARG A 15 3.71 -9.72 -6.50
C ARG A 15 2.84 -10.02 -7.72
N THR A 16 1.92 -10.97 -7.62
CA THR A 16 1.00 -11.32 -8.71
C THR A 16 0.04 -10.20 -9.08
N LEU A 17 -0.44 -9.43 -8.10
CA LEU A 17 -1.40 -8.34 -8.32
C LEU A 17 -0.75 -7.07 -8.87
N PHE A 18 0.42 -6.67 -8.35
CA PHE A 18 1.01 -5.35 -8.64
C PHE A 18 2.20 -5.38 -9.61
N LEU A 19 2.92 -6.50 -9.70
CA LEU A 19 4.16 -6.62 -10.51
C LEU A 19 3.95 -7.44 -11.79
N ARG A 20 2.73 -7.91 -12.06
CA ARG A 20 2.38 -8.48 -13.36
C ARG A 20 2.14 -7.35 -14.36
N LYS A 21 2.74 -7.43 -15.55
CA LYS A 21 2.91 -6.33 -16.51
C LYS A 21 1.62 -5.89 -17.23
N GLU A 22 0.46 -6.39 -16.81
CA GLU A 22 -0.85 -6.30 -17.48
C GLU A 22 -1.76 -5.20 -16.91
N LEU A 23 -1.33 -4.53 -15.84
CA LEU A 23 -1.94 -3.27 -15.39
C LEU A 23 -1.73 -2.21 -16.49
N GLU A 24 -2.80 -1.93 -17.24
CA GLU A 24 -2.88 -1.08 -18.45
C GLU A 24 -2.37 0.36 -18.25
N ASP A 25 -2.15 1.07 -19.36
CA ASP A 25 -1.50 2.39 -19.42
C ASP A 25 -2.22 3.53 -18.65
N ASP A 26 -3.52 3.40 -18.37
CA ASP A 26 -4.29 4.38 -17.56
C ASP A 26 -4.15 4.06 -16.05
N LYS A 27 -2.91 3.88 -15.56
CA LYS A 27 -2.65 3.35 -14.22
C LYS A 27 -2.71 4.42 -13.12
N PRO A 28 -3.52 4.25 -12.06
CA PRO A 28 -3.53 5.17 -10.91
C PRO A 28 -2.29 5.04 -10.01
N ILE A 29 -1.48 3.99 -10.19
CA ILE A 29 -0.32 3.69 -9.36
C ILE A 29 0.95 4.20 -10.03
N SER A 30 1.71 5.01 -9.31
CA SER A 30 2.98 5.58 -9.73
C SER A 30 4.06 4.51 -9.86
N GLU A 31 4.99 4.70 -10.81
CA GLU A 31 6.17 3.85 -10.94
C GLU A 31 7.03 3.85 -9.66
N ILE A 32 7.04 4.97 -8.90
CA ILE A 32 7.76 5.07 -7.62
C ILE A 32 7.11 4.19 -6.56
N GLU A 33 5.78 4.15 -6.51
CA GLU A 33 5.01 3.29 -5.59
C GLU A 33 5.25 1.81 -5.92
N ILE A 34 5.24 1.45 -7.20
CA ILE A 34 5.57 0.09 -7.65
C ILE A 34 7.02 -0.29 -7.29
N LYS A 35 8.00 0.59 -7.52
CA LYS A 35 9.41 0.37 -7.15
C LYS A 35 9.59 0.25 -5.63
N HIS A 36 8.84 1.01 -4.85
CA HIS A 36 8.86 0.93 -3.39
C HIS A 36 8.31 -0.43 -2.91
N LEU A 37 7.14 -0.83 -3.41
CA LEU A 37 6.54 -2.13 -3.12
C LEU A 37 7.47 -3.30 -3.53
N GLU A 38 8.08 -3.24 -4.72
CA GLU A 38 9.03 -4.25 -5.19
C GLU A 38 10.24 -4.37 -4.25
N LYS A 39 10.77 -3.24 -3.77
CA LYS A 39 11.84 -3.22 -2.77
C LYS A 39 11.38 -3.86 -1.46
N MET A 40 10.23 -3.45 -0.91
CA MET A 40 9.72 -4.03 0.34
C MET A 40 9.49 -5.55 0.23
N ILE A 41 9.01 -6.03 -0.92
CA ILE A 41 8.86 -7.46 -1.20
C ILE A 41 10.22 -8.17 -1.17
N LYS A 42 11.24 -7.64 -1.87
CA LYS A 42 12.61 -8.20 -1.86
C LYS A 42 13.22 -8.22 -0.46
N ASP A 43 13.13 -7.11 0.27
CA ASP A 43 13.63 -6.98 1.63
C ASP A 43 12.93 -7.97 2.60
N THR A 44 11.65 -8.27 2.37
CA THR A 44 10.88 -9.25 3.17
C THR A 44 11.24 -10.70 2.81
N TYR A 45 11.47 -11.00 1.54
CA TYR A 45 12.00 -12.32 1.11
C TYR A 45 13.37 -12.60 1.74
N LEU A 46 14.32 -11.67 1.64
CA LEU A 46 15.66 -11.81 2.24
C LEU A 46 15.60 -12.01 3.75
N TRP A 47 14.76 -11.24 4.44
CA TRP A 47 14.56 -11.34 5.87
C TRP A 47 13.93 -12.69 6.30
N ARG A 48 12.93 -13.19 5.54
CA ARG A 48 12.37 -14.53 5.74
C ARG A 48 13.44 -15.61 5.58
N ASP A 49 14.28 -15.50 4.55
CA ASP A 49 15.32 -16.50 4.27
C ASP A 49 16.40 -16.53 5.36
N GLN A 50 16.76 -15.37 5.91
CA GLN A 50 17.61 -15.26 7.10
C GLN A 50 16.97 -15.96 8.32
N ILE A 51 15.66 -15.76 8.56
CA ILE A 51 14.94 -16.43 9.64
C ILE A 51 14.91 -17.95 9.45
N LEU A 52 14.65 -18.44 8.24
CA LEU A 52 14.71 -19.87 7.92
C LEU A 52 16.12 -20.44 8.12
N GLN A 53 17.16 -19.67 7.76
CA GLN A 53 18.55 -20.06 7.94
C GLN A 53 18.98 -20.05 9.42
N ASP A 54 18.41 -19.17 10.25
CA ASP A 54 18.67 -19.17 11.69
C ASP A 54 17.90 -20.30 12.40
N PHE A 55 16.64 -20.54 12.01
CA PHE A 55 15.87 -21.69 12.50
C PHE A 55 16.45 -23.05 12.11
N SER A 56 17.18 -23.17 11.00
CA SER A 56 17.84 -24.43 10.62
C SER A 56 19.15 -24.70 11.39
N LYS A 57 19.72 -23.70 12.07
CA LYS A 57 20.92 -23.83 12.93
C LYS A 57 20.59 -24.09 14.40
N LEU A 58 19.37 -23.74 14.84
CA LEU A 58 18.91 -23.89 16.22
C LEU A 58 18.70 -25.39 16.56
N THR A 59 19.16 -25.82 17.73
CA THR A 59 18.88 -27.18 18.22
C THR A 59 17.46 -27.26 18.80
N PRO A 60 16.84 -28.45 18.93
CA PRO A 60 15.48 -28.59 19.46
C PRO A 60 15.29 -28.07 20.90
N THR A 61 16.38 -27.87 21.63
CA THR A 61 16.41 -27.36 23.01
C THR A 61 16.57 -25.84 23.11
N ASP A 62 16.97 -25.18 22.02
CA ASP A 62 17.25 -23.75 22.02
C ASP A 62 15.97 -22.91 21.88
N THR A 63 15.90 -21.81 22.61
CA THR A 63 14.78 -20.86 22.51
C THR A 63 14.73 -20.23 21.11
N PRO A 64 13.56 -20.16 20.44
CA PRO A 64 13.43 -19.49 19.15
C PRO A 64 13.87 -18.02 19.22
N LYS A 65 14.77 -17.63 18.32
CA LYS A 65 15.31 -16.26 18.23
C LYS A 65 14.28 -15.21 17.79
N TYR A 66 13.22 -15.62 17.11
CA TYR A 66 12.18 -14.75 16.55
C TYR A 66 10.81 -15.22 17.02
N LEU A 67 9.99 -14.27 17.47
CA LEU A 67 8.60 -14.50 17.90
C LEU A 67 7.64 -14.33 16.72
N SER A 68 6.44 -14.92 16.81
CA SER A 68 5.39 -14.71 15.79
C SER A 68 5.02 -13.22 15.66
N THR A 69 5.03 -12.47 16.75
CA THR A 69 4.76 -11.02 16.78
C THR A 69 5.71 -10.24 15.86
N ASP A 70 7.00 -10.57 15.86
CA ASP A 70 8.00 -9.91 15.00
C ASP A 70 7.70 -10.13 13.51
N ILE A 71 7.16 -11.30 13.17
CA ILE A 71 6.71 -11.67 11.82
C ILE A 71 5.45 -10.88 11.45
N ASP A 72 4.49 -10.78 12.37
CA ASP A 72 3.26 -10.01 12.16
C ASP A 72 3.53 -8.51 12.01
N GLU A 73 4.46 -7.93 12.76
CA GLU A 73 4.90 -6.54 12.62
C GLU A 73 5.54 -6.26 11.26
N LYS A 74 6.53 -7.08 10.86
CA LYS A 74 7.19 -7.00 9.55
C LYS A 74 6.17 -7.12 8.40
N MET A 75 5.22 -8.04 8.55
CA MET A 75 4.15 -8.27 7.59
C MET A 75 3.12 -7.14 7.56
N ASN A 76 2.78 -6.53 8.69
CA ASN A 76 1.84 -5.42 8.77
C ASN A 76 2.35 -4.16 8.06
N ALA A 77 3.66 -3.92 8.06
CA ALA A 77 4.27 -2.86 7.26
C ALA A 77 3.98 -3.05 5.75
N LEU A 78 4.17 -4.26 5.23
CA LEU A 78 3.88 -4.60 3.83
C LEU A 78 2.38 -4.58 3.53
N LYS A 79 1.54 -5.13 4.43
CA LYS A 79 0.06 -5.11 4.29
C LYS A 79 -0.48 -3.68 4.18
N ARG A 80 0.07 -2.71 4.92
CA ARG A 80 -0.35 -1.30 4.83
C ARG A 80 -0.08 -0.72 3.44
N GLU A 81 1.10 -0.96 2.88
CA GLU A 81 1.44 -0.50 1.52
C GLU A 81 0.54 -1.18 0.48
N THR A 82 0.40 -2.51 0.52
CA THR A 82 -0.49 -3.26 -0.36
C THR A 82 -1.93 -2.76 -0.30
N ASN A 83 -2.47 -2.47 0.89
CA ASN A 83 -3.82 -1.95 1.07
C ASN A 83 -3.98 -0.51 0.56
N TYR A 84 -2.96 0.33 0.71
CA TYR A 84 -2.93 1.68 0.14
C TYR A 84 -3.03 1.62 -1.39
N LEU A 85 -2.19 0.81 -2.04
CA LEU A 85 -2.17 0.65 -3.49
C LEU A 85 -3.44 -0.02 -4.03
N LEU A 86 -4.00 -1.01 -3.31
CA LEU A 86 -5.27 -1.64 -3.65
C LEU A 86 -6.43 -0.64 -3.58
N THR A 87 -6.51 0.15 -2.50
CA THR A 87 -7.54 1.18 -2.33
C THR A 87 -7.43 2.25 -3.43
N LYS A 88 -6.20 2.63 -3.81
CA LYS A 88 -5.93 3.58 -4.89
C LYS A 88 -6.37 3.04 -6.25
N ALA A 89 -6.12 1.75 -6.51
CA ALA A 89 -6.60 1.07 -7.72
C ALA A 89 -8.14 0.97 -7.77
N GLN A 90 -8.78 0.58 -6.66
CA GLN A 90 -10.25 0.44 -6.57
C GLN A 90 -10.99 1.77 -6.72
N ARG A 91 -10.40 2.88 -6.27
CA ARG A 91 -10.99 4.23 -6.38
C ARG A 91 -10.74 4.91 -7.73
N PHE A 92 -9.97 4.28 -8.61
CA PHE A 92 -9.71 4.84 -9.93
C PHE A 92 -10.89 4.62 -10.87
N VAL A 93 -11.42 5.72 -11.38
CA VAL A 93 -12.44 5.71 -12.43
C VAL A 93 -11.69 5.93 -13.76
N PRO A 94 -11.64 4.93 -14.67
CA PRO A 94 -10.99 5.08 -15.96
C PRO A 94 -11.56 6.27 -16.72
N LYS A 95 -10.71 7.04 -17.39
CA LYS A 95 -11.22 8.17 -18.18
C LYS A 95 -11.93 7.61 -19.41
N PRO A 96 -13.17 8.04 -19.71
CA PRO A 96 -13.84 7.59 -20.93
C PRO A 96 -13.00 8.01 -22.14
N LYS A 97 -12.56 7.03 -22.92
CA LYS A 97 -11.77 7.26 -24.14
C LYS A 97 -12.60 8.15 -25.06
N THR A 98 -12.18 9.39 -25.27
CA THR A 98 -12.85 10.33 -26.18
C THR A 98 -12.77 9.79 -27.59
N THR A 99 -13.84 9.12 -28.04
CA THR A 99 -14.08 8.87 -29.46
C THR A 99 -14.29 10.23 -30.12
N THR A 100 -13.28 10.68 -30.87
CA THR A 100 -13.31 11.97 -31.56
C THR A 100 -14.31 11.95 -32.70
N THR A 101 -15.59 12.14 -32.39
CA THR A 101 -16.63 12.48 -33.35
C THR A 101 -17.07 13.90 -33.05
N THR A 102 -16.74 14.81 -33.96
CA THR A 102 -16.92 16.26 -33.86
C THR A 102 -18.34 16.66 -33.47
N THR A 103 -18.51 17.40 -32.35
CA THR A 103 -19.21 18.71 -32.28
C THR A 103 -19.24 19.25 -30.84
N THR A 104 -18.80 20.49 -30.65
CA THR A 104 -19.13 21.32 -29.47
C THR A 104 -20.48 22.00 -29.69
N PRO A 105 -21.27 22.32 -28.64
CA PRO A 105 -21.10 23.63 -28.01
C PRO A 105 -21.21 23.66 -26.48
N LYS A 106 -20.91 24.84 -25.93
CA LYS A 106 -20.67 25.18 -24.51
C LYS A 106 -21.88 25.00 -23.58
N ILE A 107 -21.59 24.71 -22.31
CA ILE A 107 -22.43 25.09 -21.15
C ILE A 107 -21.55 25.92 -20.21
N PRO A 108 -22.00 27.09 -19.70
CA PRO A 108 -21.18 27.94 -18.84
C PRO A 108 -21.06 27.41 -17.41
N LEU A 109 -19.89 27.69 -16.81
CA LEU A 109 -19.57 27.46 -15.41
C LEU A 109 -20.50 28.25 -14.48
N ASN A 110 -21.25 27.59 -13.59
CA ASN A 110 -21.87 28.26 -12.45
C ASN A 110 -22.05 27.32 -11.24
N ASN A 111 -21.09 27.36 -10.31
CA ASN A 111 -21.26 26.84 -8.95
C ASN A 111 -20.66 27.85 -7.98
N GLU A 112 -21.50 28.79 -7.55
CA GLU A 112 -21.26 29.53 -6.32
C GLU A 112 -21.24 28.55 -5.14
N THR A 113 -20.22 28.62 -4.30
CA THR A 113 -20.31 28.13 -2.91
C THR A 113 -19.74 29.19 -2.00
N LYS A 114 -20.65 30.02 -1.48
CA LYS A 114 -20.37 30.94 -0.39
C LYS A 114 -20.27 30.14 0.91
N THR A 115 -19.10 30.14 1.55
CA THR A 115 -18.94 29.73 2.94
C THR A 115 -18.27 30.88 3.69
N ASP A 116 -19.02 31.49 4.61
CA ASP A 116 -18.56 32.64 5.39
C ASP A 116 -17.46 32.27 6.40
N ASN A 117 -16.66 33.28 6.76
CA ASN A 117 -15.54 33.17 7.70
C ASN A 117 -15.99 32.75 9.10
N ASN A 118 -15.21 31.90 9.79
CA ASN A 118 -14.67 32.18 11.13
C ASN A 118 -13.63 31.12 11.58
N SER A 119 -12.36 31.51 11.82
CA SER A 119 -11.47 30.92 12.84
C SER A 119 -10.09 31.59 12.87
N SER A 120 -9.93 32.57 13.76
CA SER A 120 -8.68 33.20 14.27
C SER A 120 -9.17 34.27 15.27
N ASN A 121 -8.75 34.45 16.53
CA ASN A 121 -7.66 33.95 17.40
C ASN A 121 -8.14 34.14 18.89
N SER A 122 -7.50 33.70 19.99
CA SER A 122 -6.25 32.96 20.27
C SER A 122 -6.25 32.46 21.74
N ASP A 123 -5.32 31.54 22.04
CA ASP A 123 -4.57 31.42 23.31
C ASP A 123 -5.14 30.82 24.63
N THR A 124 -4.21 30.15 25.32
CA THR A 124 -4.11 29.81 26.77
C THR A 124 -5.05 28.78 27.42
N THR A 125 -4.47 27.59 27.61
CA THR A 125 -4.64 26.72 28.80
C THR A 125 -3.59 27.09 29.88
N PRO A 126 -3.55 26.49 31.10
CA PRO A 126 -4.58 25.83 31.92
C PRO A 126 -4.59 26.32 33.41
N THR A 127 -5.41 25.66 34.26
CA THR A 127 -5.07 25.18 35.64
C THR A 127 -6.02 25.63 36.77
N ALA A 128 -6.53 24.60 37.48
CA ALA A 128 -7.07 24.51 38.85
C ALA A 128 -7.73 25.76 39.50
#